data_AF-A0A0B6Z6G6-F1
#
_entry.id   AF-A0A0B6Z6G6-F1
#
_cell.length_a   1.000
_cell.length_b   1.000
_cell.length_c   1.000
_cell.angle_alpha   90.00
_cell.angle_beta   90.00
_cell.angle_gamma   90.00
#
_symmetry.space_group_name_H-M   'P 1'
#
loop_
_entity.id
_entity.type
_entity.pdbx_description
1 polymer ?
#
loop_
_entity_poly.entity_id
_entity_poly.type
_entity_poly.pdbx_seq_one_letter_code
_entity_poly.pdbx_strand_id
1 'polypeptide(L)'
;MKKAMFHKFTNFIQQAVETFSPNVSPQEEFVYHWKSVTSYFVDSRGGNARIEETAIPEHLMSMLRIIQEEESDLGEAGTTGMCLEYLLQHRLLETLYTLGRTDHPPGMKQIVLSFFTKLLSRISHPLLPHINVHR
;
A
#
# COMPACT_ATOMS: atom_id res chain seq x y z
N MET A 1 11.06 29.45 -34.62
CA MET A 1 10.50 30.00 -33.35
C MET A 1 9.56 29.05 -32.59
N LYS A 2 8.66 28.30 -33.25
CA LYS A 2 7.68 27.42 -32.55
C LYS A 2 8.31 26.30 -31.69
N LYS A 3 9.30 25.55 -32.21
CA LYS A 3 9.94 24.43 -31.48
C LYS A 3 10.60 24.83 -30.16
N ALA A 4 11.21 26.02 -30.10
CA ALA A 4 11.85 26.52 -28.88
C ALA A 4 10.84 26.91 -27.80
N MET A 5 9.66 27.38 -28.20
CA MET A 5 8.58 27.72 -27.27
C MET A 5 7.91 26.47 -26.68
N PHE A 6 7.72 25.42 -27.49
CA PHE A 6 7.25 24.12 -27.02
C PHE A 6 8.23 23.47 -26.03
N HIS A 7 9.53 23.49 -26.32
CA HIS A 7 10.52 22.90 -25.41
C HIS A 7 10.58 23.62 -24.06
N LYS A 8 10.49 24.96 -24.05
CA LYS A 8 10.40 25.75 -22.81
C LYS A 8 9.13 25.45 -22.01
N PHE A 9 8.00 25.25 -22.69
CA PHE A 9 6.75 24.87 -22.04
C PHE A 9 6.84 23.47 -21.43
N THR A 10 7.37 22.48 -22.17
CA THR A 10 7.60 21.13 -21.64
C THR A 10 8.54 21.14 -20.45
N ASN A 11 9.63 21.92 -20.51
CA ASN A 11 10.58 22.03 -19.40
C ASN A 11 9.94 22.73 -18.19
N PHE A 12 9.09 23.74 -18.38
CA PHE A 12 8.38 24.40 -17.29
C PHE A 12 7.34 23.48 -16.64
N ILE A 13 6.62 22.68 -17.44
CA ILE A 13 5.70 21.64 -16.92
C ILE A 13 6.48 20.57 -16.17
N GLN A 14 7.61 20.09 -16.72
CA GLN A 14 8.47 19.10 -16.08
C GLN A 14 9.03 19.62 -14.75
N GLN A 15 9.52 20.85 -14.75
CA GLN A 15 10.06 21.51 -13.56
C GLN A 15 8.96 21.81 -12.54
N ALA A 16 7.74 22.15 -12.97
CA ALA A 16 6.59 22.28 -12.09
C ALA A 16 6.15 20.93 -11.52
N VAL A 17 6.16 19.85 -12.30
CA VAL A 17 5.89 18.48 -11.86
C VAL A 17 6.91 18.02 -10.81
N GLU A 18 8.19 18.37 -11.00
CA GLU A 18 9.27 18.11 -10.02
C GLU A 18 9.18 18.99 -8.77
N THR A 19 8.64 20.21 -8.88
CA THR A 19 8.49 21.16 -7.75
C THR A 19 7.20 20.92 -6.95
N PHE A 20 6.18 20.30 -7.57
CA PHE A 20 4.86 20.06 -6.97
C PHE A 20 4.54 18.60 -6.72
N SER A 21 5.44 17.65 -6.97
CA SER A 21 5.30 16.34 -6.33
C SER A 21 5.58 16.58 -4.85
N PRO A 22 4.59 16.58 -3.95
CA PRO A 22 4.91 16.61 -2.53
C PRO A 22 5.88 15.44 -2.31
N ASN A 23 7.03 15.69 -1.64
CA ASN A 23 7.96 14.64 -1.22
C ASN A 23 7.28 13.79 -0.13
N VAL A 24 6.18 13.13 -0.48
CA VAL A 24 5.50 12.17 0.37
C VAL A 24 6.40 10.96 0.41
N SER A 25 6.88 10.61 1.59
CA SER A 25 7.66 9.40 1.76
C SER A 25 6.83 8.17 1.37
N PRO A 26 7.44 7.08 0.88
CA PRO A 26 6.70 5.84 0.60
C PRO A 26 5.88 5.35 1.80
N GLN A 27 6.39 5.54 3.02
CA GLN A 27 5.69 5.20 4.25
C GLN A 27 4.44 6.06 4.47
N GLU A 28 4.49 7.37 4.20
CA GLU A 28 3.31 8.23 4.30
C GLU A 28 2.25 7.86 3.25
N GLU A 29 2.66 7.52 2.02
CA GLU A 29 1.75 7.02 0.97
C GLU A 29 1.11 5.69 1.38
N PHE A 30 1.89 4.78 1.96
CA PHE A 30 1.42 3.51 2.50
C PHE A 30 0.36 3.72 3.60
N VAL A 31 0.63 4.62 4.55
CA VAL A 31 -0.29 4.97 5.63
C VAL A 31 -1.56 5.63 5.10
N TYR A 32 -1.44 6.47 4.06
CA TYR A 32 -2.58 7.06 3.39
C TYR A 32 -3.50 5.99 2.81
N HIS A 33 -2.97 5.03 2.05
CA HIS A 33 -3.77 3.94 1.48
C HIS A 33 -4.44 3.08 2.55
N TRP A 34 -3.74 2.78 3.64
CA TRP A 34 -4.34 2.06 4.76
C TRP A 34 -5.50 2.83 5.40
N LYS A 35 -5.35 4.15 5.60
CA LYS A 35 -6.43 5.00 6.11
C LYS A 35 -7.63 5.03 5.17
N SER A 36 -7.41 5.08 3.86
CA SER A 36 -8.49 5.03 2.87
C SER A 36 -9.23 3.69 2.86
N VAL A 37 -8.55 2.57 3.12
CA VAL A 37 -9.20 1.26 3.29
C VAL A 37 -10.09 1.27 4.54
N THR A 38 -9.56 1.75 5.66
CA THR A 38 -10.28 1.72 6.95
C THR A 38 -11.40 2.75 7.05
N SER A 39 -11.28 3.91 6.39
CA SER A 39 -12.31 4.94 6.36
C SER A 39 -13.60 4.45 5.70
N TYR A 40 -13.52 3.55 4.72
CA TYR A 40 -14.69 2.91 4.12
C TYR A 40 -15.61 2.25 5.16
N PHE A 41 -15.03 1.69 6.23
CA PHE A 41 -15.78 1.01 7.29
C PHE A 41 -16.28 1.94 8.40
N VAL A 42 -15.79 3.18 8.44
CA VAL A 42 -16.26 4.22 9.36
C VAL A 42 -17.39 5.03 8.73
N ASP A 43 -17.34 5.24 7.41
CA ASP A 43 -18.34 5.99 6.68
C ASP A 43 -19.58 5.12 6.37
N SER A 44 -20.67 5.33 7.10
CA SER A 44 -21.94 4.60 6.99
C SER A 44 -22.69 4.73 5.65
N ARG A 45 -22.05 5.30 4.62
CA ARG A 45 -22.66 5.57 3.30
C ARG A 45 -22.51 4.41 2.31
N GLY A 46 -21.66 3.43 2.60
CA GLY A 46 -21.29 2.34 1.68
C GLY A 46 -22.17 1.08 1.70
N GLY A 47 -23.29 1.08 2.44
CA GLY A 47 -23.98 -0.14 2.87
C GLY A 47 -24.40 -1.16 1.80
N ASN A 48 -24.41 -0.80 0.51
CA ASN A 48 -24.82 -1.69 -0.59
C ASN A 48 -23.85 -1.77 -1.77
N ALA A 49 -22.68 -1.10 -1.74
CA ALA A 49 -21.73 -1.21 -2.85
C ALA A 49 -21.07 -2.60 -2.86
N ARG A 50 -20.81 -3.15 -4.05
CA ARG A 50 -19.95 -4.34 -4.20
C ARG A 50 -18.49 -3.95 -4.08
N ILE A 51 -17.60 -4.90 -3.78
CA ILE A 51 -16.17 -4.61 -3.62
C ILE A 51 -15.56 -3.95 -4.87
N GLU A 52 -16.02 -4.32 -6.06
CA GLU A 52 -15.51 -3.79 -7.34
C GLU A 52 -15.93 -2.34 -7.59
N GLU A 53 -16.92 -1.84 -6.85
CA GLU A 53 -17.41 -0.46 -6.90
C GLU A 53 -16.76 0.42 -5.84
N THR A 54 -15.83 -0.14 -5.04
CA THR A 54 -15.08 0.60 -4.01
C THR A 54 -13.64 0.83 -4.43
N ALA A 55 -12.97 1.80 -3.80
CA ALA A 55 -11.53 2.02 -3.96
C ALA A 55 -10.65 1.06 -3.12
N ILE A 56 -11.26 0.16 -2.32
CA ILE A 56 -10.52 -0.74 -1.42
C ILE A 56 -9.50 -1.61 -2.19
N PRO A 57 -9.86 -2.28 -3.32
CA PRO A 57 -8.90 -3.11 -4.05
C PRO A 57 -7.69 -2.32 -4.55
N GLU A 58 -7.91 -1.10 -5.04
CA GLU A 58 -6.86 -0.23 -5.57
C GLU A 58 -5.90 0.19 -4.45
N HIS A 59 -6.42 0.62 -3.30
CA HIS A 59 -5.58 1.01 -2.17
C HIS A 59 -4.77 -0.16 -1.61
N LEU A 60 -5.36 -1.36 -1.48
CA LEU A 60 -4.63 -2.55 -1.05
C LEU A 60 -3.56 -2.96 -2.08
N MET A 61 -3.82 -2.78 -3.37
CA MET A 61 -2.82 -3.03 -4.42
C MET A 61 -1.67 -2.03 -4.35
N SER A 62 -1.96 -0.74 -4.12
CA SER A 62 -0.91 0.28 -3.94
C SER A 62 -0.04 -0.01 -2.72
N MET A 63 -0.63 -0.43 -1.59
CA MET A 63 0.14 -0.86 -0.41
C MET A 63 1.12 -2.00 -0.74
N LEU A 64 0.69 -3.00 -1.51
CA LEU A 64 1.57 -4.09 -1.95
C LEU A 64 2.67 -3.61 -2.89
N ARG A 65 2.34 -2.70 -3.82
CA ARG A 65 3.31 -2.11 -4.74
C ARG A 65 4.40 -1.36 -3.98
N ILE A 66 4.02 -0.53 -3.02
CA ILE A 66 4.97 0.24 -2.19
C ILE A 66 5.90 -0.70 -1.42
N ILE A 67 5.37 -1.74 -0.78
CA ILE A 67 6.21 -2.75 -0.09
C ILE A 67 7.15 -3.44 -1.09
N GLN A 68 6.68 -3.76 -2.31
CA GLN A 68 7.51 -4.42 -3.32
C GLN A 68 8.64 -3.52 -3.83
N GLU A 69 8.38 -2.22 -4.02
CA GLU A 69 9.39 -1.22 -4.40
C GLU A 69 10.40 -1.04 -3.26
N GLU A 70 9.92 -0.91 -2.02
CA GLU A 70 10.75 -0.82 -0.82
C GLU A 70 11.70 -2.03 -0.70
N GLU A 71 11.20 -3.26 -0.83
CA GLU A 71 12.04 -4.47 -0.79
C GLU A 71 13.05 -4.52 -1.96
N SER A 72 12.75 -3.92 -3.10
CA SER A 72 13.69 -3.89 -4.24
C SER A 72 14.85 -2.92 -4.02
N ASP A 73 14.64 -1.86 -3.22
CA ASP A 73 15.66 -0.89 -2.86
C ASP A 73 16.54 -1.37 -1.69
N LEU A 74 16.01 -2.28 -0.85
CA LEU A 74 16.74 -2.94 0.24
C LEU A 74 17.71 -4.00 -0.32
N GLY A 75 18.90 -3.55 -0.74
CA GLY A 75 19.94 -4.41 -1.30
C GLY A 75 20.55 -5.46 -0.34
N GLU A 76 20.07 -5.57 0.90
CA GLU A 76 20.56 -6.52 1.91
C GLU A 76 19.48 -7.48 2.40
N ALA A 77 19.80 -8.77 2.33
CA ALA A 77 18.92 -9.83 2.81
C ALA A 77 18.75 -9.76 4.34
N GLY A 78 17.50 -9.76 4.81
CA GLY A 78 17.17 -9.84 6.24
C GLY A 78 16.86 -8.51 6.93
N THR A 79 16.86 -7.39 6.21
CA THR A 79 16.29 -6.13 6.70
C THR A 79 14.86 -5.96 6.16
N THR A 80 13.98 -5.39 6.97
CA THR A 80 12.59 -5.08 6.58
C THR A 80 12.48 -3.58 6.41
N GLY A 81 11.80 -3.14 5.35
CA GLY A 81 11.61 -1.71 5.12
C GLY A 81 10.56 -1.08 6.03
N MET A 82 10.53 0.26 6.06
CA MET A 82 9.68 1.04 6.95
C MET A 82 8.17 0.78 6.75
N CYS A 83 7.73 0.42 5.54
CA CYS A 83 6.34 0.13 5.22
C CYS A 83 5.95 -1.26 5.73
N LEU A 84 6.79 -2.27 5.49
CA LEU A 84 6.54 -3.62 6.02
C LEU A 84 6.67 -3.65 7.55
N GLU A 85 7.60 -2.90 8.14
CA GLU A 85 7.69 -2.72 9.60
C GLU A 85 6.41 -2.06 10.15
N TYR A 86 5.91 -1.01 9.51
CA TYR A 86 4.66 -0.36 9.92
C TYR A 86 3.49 -1.35 9.89
N LEU A 87 3.38 -2.15 8.81
CA LEU A 87 2.34 -3.17 8.66
C LEU A 87 2.33 -4.16 9.83
N LEU A 88 3.52 -4.61 10.27
CA LEU A 88 3.70 -5.56 11.36
C LEU A 88 3.46 -4.93 12.73
N GLN A 89 4.09 -3.79 13.02
CA GLN A 89 3.99 -3.10 14.30
C GLN A 89 2.56 -2.66 14.62
N HIS A 90 1.82 -2.20 13.60
CA HIS A 90 0.43 -1.76 13.75
C HIS A 90 -0.61 -2.87 13.55
N ARG A 91 -0.17 -4.13 13.34
CA ARG A 91 -1.05 -5.30 13.18
C ARG A 91 -2.12 -5.12 12.10
N LEU A 92 -1.73 -4.53 10.96
CA LEU A 92 -2.69 -4.21 9.90
C LEU A 92 -3.32 -5.48 9.30
N LEU A 93 -2.57 -6.59 9.26
CA LEU A 93 -3.09 -7.88 8.80
C LEU A 93 -4.21 -8.41 9.70
N GLU A 94 -4.07 -8.31 11.02
CA GLU A 94 -5.11 -8.73 11.97
C GLU A 94 -6.38 -7.90 11.81
N THR A 95 -6.21 -6.59 11.61
CA THR A 95 -7.31 -5.66 11.32
C THR A 95 -7.98 -6.01 9.99
N LEU A 96 -7.20 -6.17 8.91
CA LEU A 96 -7.71 -6.49 7.58
C LEU A 96 -8.43 -7.84 7.55
N TYR A 97 -7.95 -8.84 8.29
CA TYR A 97 -8.65 -10.12 8.48
C TYR A 97 -10.00 -9.92 9.19
N THR A 98 -10.04 -9.10 10.23
CA THR A 98 -11.28 -8.82 10.97
C THR A 98 -12.31 -8.11 10.11
N LEU A 99 -11.89 -7.14 9.30
CA LEU A 99 -12.76 -6.49 8.31
C LEU A 99 -13.21 -7.48 7.23
N GLY A 100 -12.26 -8.24 6.68
CA GLY A 100 -12.48 -9.18 5.59
C GLY A 100 -13.43 -10.32 5.91
N ARG A 101 -13.43 -10.86 7.13
CA ARG A 101 -14.29 -12.01 7.47
C ARG A 101 -15.78 -11.70 7.37
N THR A 102 -16.15 -10.43 7.46
CA THR A 102 -17.54 -9.97 7.34
C THR A 102 -18.05 -10.13 5.90
N ASP A 103 -17.14 -10.16 4.90
CA ASP A 103 -17.46 -10.11 3.47
C ASP A 103 -18.35 -8.93 3.08
N HIS A 104 -18.18 -7.82 3.79
CA HIS A 104 -18.83 -6.55 3.50
C HIS A 104 -17.75 -5.53 3.13
N PRO A 105 -17.78 -4.93 1.93
CA PRO A 105 -18.75 -5.17 0.85
C PRO A 105 -18.61 -6.58 0.25
N PRO A 106 -19.65 -7.11 -0.44
CA PRO A 106 -19.59 -8.43 -1.06
C PRO A 106 -18.35 -8.60 -1.95
N GLY A 107 -17.55 -9.63 -1.68
CA GLY A 107 -16.28 -9.91 -2.36
C GLY A 107 -15.03 -9.47 -1.58
N MET A 108 -15.20 -8.80 -0.43
CA MET A 108 -14.09 -8.39 0.43
C MET A 108 -13.21 -9.58 0.86
N LYS A 109 -13.79 -10.75 1.15
CA LYS A 109 -13.01 -11.95 1.51
C LYS A 109 -12.00 -12.34 0.42
N GLN A 110 -12.41 -12.26 -0.84
CA GLN A 110 -11.55 -12.60 -1.97
C GLN A 110 -10.41 -11.59 -2.12
N ILE A 111 -10.69 -10.30 -1.96
CA ILE A 111 -9.67 -9.25 -2.01
C ILE A 111 -8.66 -9.42 -0.87
N VAL A 112 -9.14 -9.67 0.35
CA VAL A 112 -8.27 -9.91 1.51
C VAL A 112 -7.40 -11.15 1.29
N LEU A 113 -7.97 -12.28 0.87
CA LEU A 113 -7.18 -13.47 0.59
C LEU A 113 -6.13 -13.20 -0.49
N SER A 114 -6.49 -12.51 -1.57
CA SER A 114 -5.54 -12.14 -2.62
C SER A 114 -4.42 -11.24 -2.09
N PHE A 115 -4.72 -10.29 -1.20
CA PHE A 115 -3.72 -9.43 -0.59
C PHE A 115 -2.72 -10.25 0.23
N PHE A 116 -3.21 -11.13 1.11
CA PHE A 116 -2.36 -12.00 1.94
C PHE A 116 -1.49 -12.94 1.08
N THR A 117 -2.07 -13.60 0.07
CA THR A 117 -1.31 -14.48 -0.83
C THR A 117 -0.21 -13.72 -1.56
N LYS A 118 -0.51 -12.52 -2.08
CA LYS A 118 0.49 -11.69 -2.76
C LYS A 118 1.57 -11.22 -1.79
N LEU A 119 1.19 -10.72 -0.62
CA LEU A 119 2.14 -10.30 0.41
C LEU A 119 3.11 -11.43 0.79
N LEU A 120 2.59 -12.61 1.11
CA LEU A 120 3.40 -13.77 1.48
C LEU A 120 4.29 -14.27 0.34
N SER A 121 3.85 -14.14 -0.92
CA SER A 121 4.69 -14.49 -2.08
C SER A 121 5.85 -13.52 -2.31
N ARG A 122 5.80 -12.33 -1.71
CA ARG A 122 6.80 -11.26 -1.89
C ARG A 122 7.80 -11.18 -0.75
N ILE A 123 7.38 -11.56 0.46
CA ILE A 123 8.27 -11.56 1.62
C ILE A 123 9.21 -12.77 1.51
N SER A 124 10.38 -12.54 0.92
CA SER A 124 11.42 -13.56 0.75
C SER A 124 12.19 -13.83 2.05
N HIS A 125 12.07 -12.94 3.04
CA HIS A 125 12.74 -13.04 4.33
C HIS A 125 11.77 -13.57 5.39
N PRO A 126 12.20 -14.41 6.35
CA PRO A 126 11.33 -14.82 7.44
C PRO A 126 10.84 -13.57 8.20
N LEU A 127 9.52 -13.32 8.18
CA LEU A 127 8.84 -12.31 9.00
C LEU A 127 9.06 -12.48 10.52
N LEU A 128 9.67 -13.60 10.89
CA LEU A 128 10.09 -13.91 12.23
C LEU A 128 11.54 -13.48 12.34
N PRO A 129 11.88 -12.41 13.10
CA PRO A 129 13.20 -12.37 13.69
C PRO A 129 13.40 -13.71 14.40
N HIS A 130 14.59 -14.28 14.32
CA HIS A 130 14.97 -15.43 15.13
C HIS A 130 14.60 -15.14 16.59
N ILE A 131 13.40 -15.54 17.02
CA ILE A 131 13.09 -15.74 18.41
C ILE A 131 14.04 -16.87 18.75
N ASN A 132 15.17 -16.53 19.36
CA ASN A 132 16.01 -17.52 19.99
C ASN A 132 15.13 -18.19 21.04
N VAL A 133 14.50 -19.32 20.66
CA VAL A 133 13.79 -20.22 21.55
C VAL A 133 14.86 -21.00 22.32
N HIS A 134 15.64 -20.28 23.13
CA HIS A 134 16.44 -20.85 24.20
C HIS A 134 15.96 -20.22 25.49
N ARG A 135 15.09 -20.94 26.17
CA ARG A 135 14.98 -20.87 27.63
C ARG A 135 14.79 -22.28 28.16
#